data_AF-A0A537GML5-F1
#
_entry.id   AF-A0A537GML5-F1
#
_cell.length_a   1.000
_cell.length_b   1.000
_cell.length_c   1.000
_cell.angle_alpha   90.00
_cell.angle_beta   90.00
_cell.angle_gamma   90.00
#
_symmetry.space_group_name_H-M   'P 1'
#
loop_
_entity.id
_entity.type
_entity.pdbx_description
1 polymer ?
#
loop_
_entity_poly.entity_id
_entity_poly.type
_entity_poly.pdbx_seq_one_letter_code
_entity_poly.pdbx_strand_id
1 'polypeptide(L)'
;MLFGFAAVTVPVALRELAYLELGSMRSLLRATSSEYKKTMSFAGKSPVRAIYSYHLSFLELVGRVNLAGSTSYRAARVKTSTVLIISSVLAAVYLFLAGLSPFADLLSRPVVIVLPILMGIITLVLMSQGTFSNERGWLAFTAMDPAVYLRHLLLSRAVSTLAITGPFALANIVLAFRGVSAAVNSSIVLLVTVSSASILATYLVARLGAVQQVKEEGMMPGQFDLKQLLAIIPTYIVIILIVVSEISLTASIAIAGVLGTLSLLMMLSKSVWRGIAYRLTQRGFV
;
A
#
# COMPACT_ATOMS: atom_id res chain seq x y z
N MET A 1 13.28 32.85 40.30
CA MET A 1 12.67 32.91 38.95
C MET A 1 12.10 31.57 38.48
N LEU A 2 12.79 30.44 38.64
CA LEU A 2 12.29 29.10 38.22
C LEU A 2 10.95 28.66 38.85
N PHE A 3 10.74 28.92 40.14
CA PHE A 3 9.49 28.58 40.83
C PHE A 3 8.28 29.39 40.36
N GLY A 4 8.46 30.68 40.05
CA GLY A 4 7.37 31.52 39.53
C GLY A 4 6.96 31.11 38.11
N PHE A 5 7.93 30.69 37.29
CA PHE A 5 7.65 30.17 35.96
C PHE A 5 6.91 28.83 36.03
N ALA A 6 7.34 27.91 36.90
CA ALA A 6 6.65 26.64 37.15
C ALA A 6 5.22 26.82 37.68
N ALA A 7 5.00 27.79 38.57
CA ALA A 7 3.68 28.09 39.11
C ALA A 7 2.67 28.59 38.06
N VAL A 8 3.14 29.14 36.94
CA VAL A 8 2.29 29.59 35.82
C VAL A 8 2.18 28.52 34.73
N THR A 9 3.28 27.83 34.41
CA THR A 9 3.27 26.83 33.33
C THR A 9 2.55 25.55 33.69
N VAL A 10 2.62 25.10 34.95
CA VAL A 10 1.96 23.84 35.37
C VAL A 10 0.43 23.94 35.34
N PRO A 11 -0.22 25.00 35.87
CA PRO A 11 -1.69 25.13 35.76
C PRO A 11 -2.16 25.33 34.32
N VAL A 12 -1.39 26.04 33.50
CA VAL A 12 -1.72 26.25 32.08
C VAL A 12 -1.60 24.93 31.31
N ALA A 13 -0.54 24.14 31.56
CA ALA A 13 -0.37 22.82 30.96
C ALA A 13 -1.44 21.83 31.42
N LEU A 14 -1.83 21.84 32.70
CA LEU A 14 -2.92 21.01 33.22
C LEU A 14 -4.28 21.42 32.62
N ARG A 15 -4.52 22.72 32.44
CA ARG A 15 -5.71 23.23 31.77
C ARG A 15 -5.74 22.80 30.31
N GLU A 16 -4.65 22.97 29.58
CA GLU A 16 -4.50 22.48 28.19
C GLU A 16 -4.71 20.96 28.09
N LEU A 17 -4.17 20.17 29.03
CA LEU A 17 -4.38 18.71 29.07
C LEU A 17 -5.87 18.36 29.22
N ALA A 18 -6.59 19.05 30.10
CA ALA A 18 -8.02 18.84 30.32
C ALA A 18 -8.86 19.25 29.09
N TYR A 19 -8.45 20.27 28.34
CA TYR A 19 -9.10 20.66 27.08
C TYR A 19 -8.70 19.79 25.88
N LEU A 20 -7.52 19.16 25.91
CA LEU A 20 -7.03 18.24 24.87
C LEU A 20 -7.86 16.96 24.79
N GLU A 21 -8.28 16.40 25.93
CA GLU A 21 -9.20 15.24 25.95
C GLU A 21 -10.55 15.59 25.35
N LEU A 22 -11.10 16.77 25.68
CA LEU A 22 -12.36 17.24 25.11
C LEU A 22 -12.26 17.60 23.63
N GLY A 23 -11.16 18.23 23.21
CA GLY A 23 -10.90 18.60 21.82
C GLY A 23 -10.64 17.40 20.91
N SER A 24 -9.87 16.42 21.40
CA SER A 24 -9.66 15.14 20.71
C SER A 24 -10.97 14.36 20.60
N MET A 25 -11.75 14.23 21.68
CA MET A 25 -13.10 13.63 21.62
C MET A 25 -14.04 14.36 20.67
N ARG A 26 -14.02 15.69 20.62
CA ARG A 26 -14.87 16.48 19.70
C ARG A 26 -14.44 16.32 18.24
N SER A 27 -13.14 16.16 17.97
CA SER A 27 -12.61 15.87 16.64
C SER A 27 -12.90 14.42 16.20
N LEU A 28 -12.81 13.46 17.13
CA LEU A 28 -13.21 12.06 16.94
C LEU A 28 -14.72 11.94 16.69
N LEU A 29 -15.56 12.70 17.42
CA LEU A 29 -17.01 12.80 17.21
C LEU A 29 -17.35 13.43 15.85
N ARG A 30 -16.59 14.45 15.41
CA ARG A 30 -16.76 15.03 14.05
C ARG A 30 -16.33 14.06 12.95
N ALA A 31 -15.26 13.29 13.15
CA ALA A 31 -14.80 12.28 12.19
C ALA A 31 -15.78 11.10 12.08
N THR A 32 -16.31 10.62 13.22
CA THR A 32 -17.37 9.59 13.27
C THR A 32 -18.71 10.08 12.75
N SER A 33 -19.00 11.38 12.80
CA SER A 33 -20.20 11.98 12.20
C SER A 33 -20.18 12.10 10.68
N SER A 34 -19.12 11.65 10.01
CA SER A 34 -19.20 11.44 8.56
C SER A 34 -20.12 10.26 8.30
N GLU A 35 -21.40 10.54 8.04
CA GLU A 35 -22.34 9.57 7.50
C GLU A 35 -21.63 8.76 6.39
N TYR A 36 -21.62 7.44 6.54
CA TYR A 36 -21.15 6.54 5.49
C TYR A 36 -21.99 6.79 4.24
N LYS A 37 -21.50 7.64 3.33
CA LYS A 37 -22.25 8.15 2.17
C LYS A 37 -22.90 7.08 1.29
N LYS A 38 -22.44 5.82 1.35
CA LYS A 38 -23.06 4.65 0.72
C LYS A 38 -22.77 3.38 1.51
N THR A 39 -23.82 2.67 1.91
CA THR A 39 -23.72 1.30 2.44
C THR A 39 -23.51 0.32 1.29
N MET A 40 -22.55 -0.60 1.43
CA MET A 40 -22.29 -1.62 0.42
C MET A 40 -23.08 -2.88 0.76
N SER A 41 -23.91 -3.36 -0.17
CA SER A 41 -24.62 -4.62 0.01
C SER A 41 -23.79 -5.81 -0.47
N PHE A 42 -23.77 -6.85 0.37
CA PHE A 42 -23.16 -8.15 0.09
C PHE A 42 -24.20 -9.28 -0.02
N ALA A 43 -25.50 -8.96 0.03
CA ALA A 43 -26.57 -9.94 -0.09
C ALA A 43 -26.45 -10.74 -1.40
N GLY A 44 -26.53 -12.06 -1.31
CA GLY A 44 -26.43 -12.98 -2.46
C GLY A 44 -25.03 -13.16 -3.05
N LYS A 45 -23.97 -12.58 -2.46
CA LYS A 45 -22.58 -12.81 -2.92
C LYS A 45 -21.96 -13.98 -2.14
N SER A 46 -21.17 -14.80 -2.83
CA SER A 46 -20.32 -15.79 -2.15
C SER A 46 -19.23 -15.10 -1.32
N PRO A 47 -18.70 -15.74 -0.24
CA PRO A 47 -17.68 -15.13 0.63
C PRO A 47 -16.46 -14.61 -0.14
N VAL A 48 -15.96 -15.40 -1.10
CA VAL A 48 -14.83 -15.00 -1.96
C VAL A 48 -15.17 -13.78 -2.81
N ARG A 49 -16.37 -13.75 -3.40
CA ARG A 49 -16.81 -12.62 -4.22
C ARG A 49 -17.03 -11.36 -3.38
N ALA A 50 -17.43 -11.50 -2.13
CA ALA A 50 -17.56 -10.38 -1.19
C ALA A 50 -16.19 -9.70 -0.97
N ILE A 51 -15.13 -10.48 -0.73
CA ILE A 51 -13.74 -10.01 -0.58
C ILE A 51 -13.32 -9.17 -1.80
N TYR A 52 -13.44 -9.73 -3.00
CA TYR A 52 -13.08 -9.00 -4.22
C TYR A 52 -13.93 -7.76 -4.43
N SER A 53 -15.24 -7.86 -4.20
CA SER A 53 -16.12 -6.70 -4.38
C SER A 53 -15.75 -5.56 -3.43
N TYR A 54 -15.32 -5.87 -2.21
CA TYR A 54 -14.88 -4.86 -1.25
C TYR A 54 -13.51 -4.25 -1.63
N HIS A 55 -12.48 -5.09 -1.76
CA HIS A 55 -11.10 -4.61 -1.97
C HIS A 55 -10.79 -4.10 -3.38
N LEU A 56 -11.59 -4.47 -4.40
CA LEU A 56 -11.47 -3.90 -5.74
C LEU A 56 -12.30 -2.64 -5.92
N SER A 57 -13.31 -2.39 -5.08
CA SER A 57 -14.10 -1.14 -5.17
C SER A 57 -13.37 0.04 -4.53
N PHE A 58 -12.60 -0.21 -3.48
CA PHE A 58 -11.93 0.82 -2.71
C PHE A 58 -10.45 0.49 -2.49
N LEU A 59 -9.63 1.48 -2.76
CA LEU A 59 -8.23 1.53 -2.37
C LEU A 59 -8.11 2.34 -1.09
N GLU A 60 -7.50 1.72 -0.08
CA GLU A 60 -7.18 2.39 1.18
C GLU A 60 -5.79 2.99 1.07
N LEU A 61 -5.72 4.31 1.09
CA LEU A 61 -4.49 5.07 1.19
C LEU A 61 -4.24 5.37 2.66
N VAL A 62 -3.09 4.93 3.14
CA VAL A 62 -2.73 5.02 4.55
C VAL A 62 -1.46 5.83 4.68
N GLY A 63 -1.46 6.77 5.62
CA GLY A 63 -0.28 7.56 5.95
C GLY A 63 -0.19 7.87 7.43
N ARG A 64 1.04 7.88 7.95
CA ARG A 64 1.38 8.52 9.21
C ARG A 64 1.62 10.00 8.91
N VAL A 65 0.85 10.89 9.54
CA VAL A 65 0.98 12.33 9.39
C VAL A 65 1.52 12.90 10.69
N ASN A 66 2.71 13.50 10.63
CA ASN A 66 3.31 14.19 11.76
C ASN A 66 3.08 15.69 11.58
N LEU A 67 2.11 16.24 12.32
CA LEU A 67 1.81 17.67 12.32
C LEU A 67 2.15 18.22 13.71
N ALA A 68 3.09 19.15 13.77
CA ALA A 68 3.47 19.88 15.00
C ALA A 68 3.79 18.97 16.21
N GLY A 69 4.51 17.87 15.99
CA GLY A 69 4.89 16.93 17.06
C GLY A 69 3.82 15.91 17.45
N SER A 70 2.58 16.07 16.94
CA SER A 70 1.54 15.05 17.04
C SER A 70 1.60 14.12 15.84
N THR A 71 1.81 12.85 16.10
CA THR A 71 1.79 11.80 15.08
C THR A 71 0.39 11.21 15.00
N SER A 72 -0.24 11.25 13.83
CA SER A 72 -1.59 10.75 13.62
C SER A 72 -1.62 9.74 12.47
N TYR A 73 -2.45 8.72 12.60
CA TYR A 73 -2.72 7.79 11.50
C TYR A 73 -3.93 8.27 10.72
N ARG A 74 -3.77 8.49 9.41
CA ARG A 74 -4.88 8.81 8.51
C ARG A 74 -5.04 7.70 7.48
N ALA A 75 -6.26 7.20 7.38
CA ALA A 75 -6.69 6.35 6.28
C ALA A 75 -7.69 7.12 5.44
N ALA A 76 -7.56 7.01 4.12
CA ALA A 76 -8.52 7.55 3.17
C ALA A 76 -8.91 6.44 2.20
N ARG A 77 -10.22 6.24 2.03
CA ARG A 77 -10.75 5.29 1.04
C ARG A 77 -11.06 6.02 -0.25
N VAL A 78 -10.37 5.66 -1.33
CA VAL A 78 -10.60 6.18 -2.67
C VAL A 78 -11.18 5.07 -3.53
N LYS A 79 -12.15 5.39 -4.38
CA LYS A 79 -12.69 4.40 -5.33
C LYS A 79 -11.60 3.98 -6.31
N THR A 80 -11.43 2.68 -6.52
CA THR A 80 -10.44 2.14 -7.46
C THR A 80 -10.70 2.63 -8.89
N SER A 81 -11.97 2.85 -9.26
CA SER A 81 -12.32 3.43 -10.57
C SER A 81 -11.75 4.84 -10.75
N THR A 82 -11.79 5.68 -9.71
CA THR A 82 -11.20 7.02 -9.74
C THR A 82 -9.69 6.93 -9.91
N VAL A 83 -9.04 6.02 -9.19
CA VAL A 83 -7.58 5.81 -9.31
C VAL A 83 -7.21 5.30 -10.69
N LEU A 84 -7.99 4.38 -11.26
CA LEU A 84 -7.78 3.86 -12.61
C LEU A 84 -7.92 4.97 -13.68
N ILE A 85 -8.93 5.84 -13.54
CA ILE A 85 -9.11 7.00 -14.45
C ILE A 85 -7.90 7.93 -14.36
N ILE A 86 -7.49 8.31 -13.14
CA ILE A 86 -6.34 9.19 -12.92
C ILE A 86 -5.07 8.55 -13.49
N SER A 87 -4.82 7.27 -13.19
CA SER A 87 -3.66 6.54 -13.71
C SER A 87 -3.67 6.47 -15.24
N SER A 88 -4.84 6.23 -15.85
CA SER A 88 -4.98 6.17 -17.31
C SER A 88 -4.71 7.52 -17.98
N VAL A 89 -5.22 8.61 -17.39
CA VAL A 89 -4.95 9.97 -17.89
C VAL A 89 -3.46 10.31 -17.77
N LEU A 90 -2.83 10.02 -16.62
CA LEU A 90 -1.40 10.25 -16.44
C LEU A 90 -0.55 9.38 -17.38
N ALA A 91 -0.95 8.13 -17.63
CA ALA A 91 -0.28 7.25 -18.58
C ALA A 91 -0.40 7.76 -20.02
N ALA A 92 -1.54 8.34 -20.40
CA ALA A 92 -1.72 8.97 -21.71
C ALA A 92 -0.83 10.22 -21.87
N VAL A 93 -0.73 11.05 -20.82
CA VAL A 93 0.20 12.19 -20.81
C VAL A 93 1.65 11.72 -20.90
N TYR A 94 2.02 10.67 -20.16
CA TYR A 94 3.34 10.05 -20.24
C TYR A 94 3.65 9.55 -21.66
N LEU A 95 2.74 8.80 -22.27
CA LEU A 95 2.89 8.31 -23.64
C LEU A 95 3.07 9.46 -24.64
N PHE A 96 2.28 10.54 -24.46
CA PHE A 96 2.37 11.71 -25.31
C PHE A 96 3.73 12.39 -25.22
N LEU A 97 4.19 12.67 -24.00
CA LEU A 97 5.46 13.35 -23.76
C LEU A 97 6.66 12.49 -24.21
N ALA A 98 6.66 11.19 -23.88
CA ALA A 98 7.79 10.31 -24.12
C ALA A 98 7.88 9.77 -25.55
N GLY A 99 6.80 9.80 -26.36
CA GLY A 99 6.83 9.18 -27.68
C GLY A 99 5.95 9.79 -28.78
N LEU A 100 5.18 10.84 -28.52
CA LEU A 100 4.39 11.56 -29.56
C LEU A 100 4.80 13.03 -29.70
N SER A 101 5.46 13.60 -28.70
CA SER A 101 5.85 15.00 -28.70
C SER A 101 7.09 15.25 -29.58
N PRO A 102 7.26 16.45 -30.15
CA PRO A 102 8.49 16.83 -30.85
C PRO A 102 9.73 16.88 -29.93
N PHE A 103 9.53 16.81 -28.61
CA PHE A 103 10.59 16.73 -27.60
C PHE A 103 10.87 15.28 -27.15
N ALA A 104 10.26 14.29 -27.79
CA ALA A 104 10.38 12.88 -27.41
C ALA A 104 11.84 12.41 -27.38
N ASP A 105 12.68 12.82 -28.33
CA ASP A 105 14.09 12.37 -28.35
C ASP A 105 14.91 12.88 -27.16
N LEU A 106 14.58 14.06 -26.62
CA LEU A 106 15.28 14.66 -25.48
C LEU A 106 14.82 14.08 -24.13
N LEU A 107 13.52 13.77 -24.01
CA LEU A 107 12.88 13.34 -22.76
C LEU A 107 12.71 11.81 -22.66
N SER A 108 12.69 11.09 -23.77
CA SER A 108 12.30 9.67 -23.82
C SER A 108 13.16 8.79 -22.90
N ARG A 109 14.49 8.84 -23.01
CA ARG A 109 15.37 7.92 -22.28
C ARG A 109 15.30 8.05 -20.75
N PRO A 110 15.48 9.24 -20.14
CA PRO A 110 15.45 9.34 -18.68
C PRO A 110 14.04 9.17 -18.12
N VAL A 111 13.00 9.68 -18.80
CA VAL A 111 11.62 9.61 -18.31
C VAL A 111 11.08 8.17 -18.35
N VAL A 112 11.42 7.41 -19.38
CA VAL A 112 11.02 6.00 -19.51
C VAL A 112 11.64 5.11 -18.44
N ILE A 113 12.79 5.48 -17.87
CA ILE A 113 13.43 4.72 -16.79
C ILE A 113 12.96 5.22 -15.41
N VAL A 114 13.00 6.54 -15.19
CA VAL A 114 12.77 7.12 -13.86
C VAL A 114 11.30 7.02 -13.44
N LEU A 115 10.36 7.25 -14.37
CA LEU A 115 8.94 7.26 -14.02
C LEU A 115 8.42 5.86 -13.61
N PRO A 116 8.74 4.76 -14.31
CA PRO A 116 8.37 3.41 -13.87
C PRO A 116 8.99 3.01 -12.53
N ILE A 117 10.24 3.40 -12.26
CA ILE A 117 10.88 3.20 -10.94
C ILE A 117 10.05 3.91 -9.86
N LEU A 118 9.77 5.19 -10.05
CA LEU A 118 9.01 6.00 -9.09
C LEU A 118 7.62 5.40 -8.85
N MET A 119 6.91 5.04 -9.93
CA MET A 119 5.60 4.40 -9.85
C MET A 119 5.64 3.05 -9.14
N GLY A 120 6.67 2.24 -9.42
CA GLY A 120 6.89 0.96 -8.75
C GLY A 120 7.10 1.12 -7.24
N ILE A 121 7.96 2.06 -6.85
CA ILE A 121 8.25 2.35 -5.43
C ILE A 121 7.01 2.89 -4.72
N ILE A 122 6.34 3.90 -5.28
CA ILE A 122 5.15 4.51 -4.68
C ILE A 122 4.05 3.46 -4.50
N THR A 123 3.79 2.66 -5.54
CA THR A 123 2.75 1.62 -5.48
C THR A 123 3.10 0.55 -4.45
N LEU A 124 4.37 0.11 -4.39
CA LEU A 124 4.83 -0.86 -3.40
C LEU A 124 4.63 -0.37 -1.97
N VAL A 125 5.01 0.89 -1.69
CA VAL A 125 4.89 1.49 -0.35
C VAL A 125 3.42 1.64 0.04
N LEU A 126 2.58 2.14 -0.87
CA LEU A 126 1.15 2.32 -0.59
C LEU A 126 0.43 0.99 -0.32
N MET A 127 0.75 -0.07 -1.06
CA MET A 127 0.06 -1.36 -0.95
C MET A 127 0.57 -2.23 0.20
N SER A 128 1.86 -2.18 0.53
CA SER A 128 2.45 -3.03 1.58
C SER A 128 2.02 -2.64 2.99
N GLN A 129 1.87 -1.34 3.29
CA GLN A 129 1.60 -0.84 4.65
C GLN A 129 0.10 -0.87 5.03
N GLY A 130 -0.79 -0.67 4.05
CA GLY A 130 -2.23 -0.55 4.29
C GLY A 130 -2.98 -1.89 4.39
N THR A 131 -2.43 -2.97 3.83
CA THR A 131 -3.21 -4.21 3.60
C THR A 131 -3.66 -4.90 4.89
N PHE A 132 -2.83 -4.93 5.94
CA PHE A 132 -3.19 -5.56 7.20
C PHE A 132 -3.60 -4.56 8.29
N SER A 133 -3.04 -3.35 8.29
CA SER A 133 -3.21 -2.37 9.37
C SER A 133 -4.68 -1.96 9.58
N ASN A 134 -5.46 -1.86 8.50
CA ASN A 134 -6.89 -1.50 8.55
C ASN A 134 -7.83 -2.71 8.57
N GLU A 135 -7.27 -3.91 8.43
CA GLU A 135 -8.08 -5.09 8.23
C GLU A 135 -8.63 -5.60 9.57
N ARG A 136 -9.92 -5.93 9.62
CA ARG A 136 -10.55 -6.48 10.83
C ARG A 136 -10.40 -8.00 10.83
N GLY A 137 -9.17 -8.46 11.10
CA GLY A 137 -8.81 -9.88 11.08
C GLY A 137 -9.75 -10.78 11.91
N TRP A 138 -10.22 -10.30 13.07
CA TRP A 138 -11.13 -11.06 13.93
C TRP A 138 -12.49 -11.36 13.30
N LEU A 139 -13.05 -10.42 12.52
CA LEU A 139 -14.30 -10.64 11.79
C LEU A 139 -14.10 -11.60 10.61
N ALA A 140 -12.96 -11.46 9.91
CA ALA A 140 -12.67 -12.26 8.73
C ALA A 140 -12.35 -13.73 9.07
N PHE A 141 -11.54 -13.96 10.10
CA PHE A 141 -11.04 -15.29 10.45
C PHE A 141 -12.07 -16.16 11.19
N THR A 142 -13.11 -15.55 11.75
CA THR A 142 -14.25 -16.28 12.33
C THR A 142 -15.24 -16.73 11.26
N ALA A 143 -15.34 -16.00 10.14
CA ALA A 143 -16.26 -16.31 9.05
C ALA A 143 -15.68 -17.27 7.99
N MET A 144 -14.36 -17.37 7.85
CA MET A 144 -13.70 -18.16 6.81
C MET A 144 -12.32 -18.67 7.24
N ASP A 145 -11.86 -19.80 6.68
CA ASP A 145 -10.48 -20.29 6.86
C ASP A 145 -9.47 -19.16 6.54
N PRO A 146 -8.62 -18.75 7.51
CA PRO A 146 -7.70 -17.63 7.34
C PRO A 146 -6.79 -17.76 6.13
N ALA A 147 -6.38 -18.98 5.77
CA ALA A 147 -5.54 -19.19 4.58
C ALA A 147 -6.25 -18.82 3.28
N VAL A 148 -7.54 -19.12 3.18
CA VAL A 148 -8.33 -18.80 1.99
C VAL A 148 -8.61 -17.30 1.94
N TYR A 149 -8.96 -16.70 3.08
CA TYR A 149 -9.17 -15.27 3.20
C TYR A 149 -7.94 -14.47 2.76
N LEU A 150 -6.78 -14.75 3.37
CA LEU A 150 -5.54 -14.02 3.12
C LEU A 150 -5.05 -14.17 1.68
N ARG A 151 -5.23 -15.35 1.07
CA ARG A 151 -4.90 -15.56 -0.34
C ARG A 151 -5.74 -14.66 -1.24
N HIS A 152 -7.05 -14.59 -1.03
CA HIS A 152 -7.93 -13.75 -1.85
C HIS A 152 -7.74 -12.26 -1.57
N LEU A 153 -7.43 -11.88 -0.34
CA LEU A 153 -7.02 -10.53 0.03
C LEU A 153 -5.78 -10.11 -0.77
N LEU A 154 -4.72 -10.92 -0.76
CA LEU A 154 -3.48 -10.60 -1.48
C LEU A 154 -3.68 -10.58 -3.00
N LEU A 155 -4.48 -11.50 -3.54
CA LEU A 155 -4.87 -11.47 -4.94
C LEU A 155 -5.58 -10.16 -5.30
N SER A 156 -6.55 -9.74 -4.48
CA SER A 156 -7.26 -8.48 -4.71
C SER A 156 -6.32 -7.29 -4.68
N ARG A 157 -5.33 -7.29 -3.78
CA ARG A 157 -4.29 -6.25 -3.70
C ARG A 157 -3.37 -6.26 -4.91
N ALA A 158 -2.93 -7.43 -5.37
CA ALA A 158 -2.12 -7.55 -6.59
C ALA A 158 -2.88 -7.03 -7.82
N VAL A 159 -4.17 -7.34 -7.93
CA VAL A 159 -5.04 -6.79 -9.00
C VAL A 159 -5.20 -5.28 -8.85
N SER A 160 -5.34 -4.75 -7.65
CA SER A 160 -5.39 -3.31 -7.42
C SER A 160 -4.06 -2.61 -7.74
N THR A 161 -2.92 -3.24 -7.44
CA THR A 161 -1.59 -2.77 -7.88
C THR A 161 -1.54 -2.69 -9.41
N LEU A 162 -2.01 -3.74 -10.11
CA LEU A 162 -2.11 -3.75 -11.57
C LEU A 162 -3.08 -2.71 -12.11
N ALA A 163 -4.16 -2.39 -11.40
CA ALA A 163 -5.05 -1.30 -11.80
C ALA A 163 -4.36 0.08 -11.75
N ILE A 164 -3.37 0.24 -10.86
CA ILE A 164 -2.56 1.47 -10.75
C ILE A 164 -1.44 1.47 -11.79
N THR A 165 -0.68 0.41 -11.92
CA THR A 165 0.52 0.36 -12.78
C THR A 165 0.23 -0.07 -14.23
N GLY A 166 -0.88 -0.77 -14.45
CA GLY A 166 -1.27 -1.33 -15.74
C GLY A 166 -1.38 -0.32 -16.88
N PRO A 167 -2.02 0.86 -16.70
CA PRO A 167 -2.05 1.87 -17.75
C PRO A 167 -0.64 2.34 -18.19
N PHE A 168 0.29 2.48 -17.25
CA PHE A 168 1.69 2.82 -17.56
C PHE A 168 2.45 1.67 -18.22
N ALA A 169 2.16 0.43 -17.83
CA ALA A 169 2.74 -0.73 -18.51
C ALA A 169 2.28 -0.80 -19.97
N LEU A 170 0.98 -0.57 -20.24
CA LEU A 170 0.45 -0.52 -21.60
C LEU A 170 1.07 0.61 -22.41
N ALA A 171 1.24 1.80 -21.83
CA ALA A 171 1.95 2.90 -22.47
C ALA A 171 3.39 2.51 -22.84
N ASN A 172 4.11 1.81 -21.95
CA ASN A 172 5.46 1.34 -22.23
C ASN A 172 5.51 0.24 -23.31
N ILE A 173 4.52 -0.64 -23.38
CA ILE A 173 4.41 -1.60 -24.49
C ILE A 173 4.26 -0.87 -25.83
N VAL A 174 3.45 0.18 -25.90
CA VAL A 174 3.31 1.01 -27.11
C VAL A 174 4.64 1.69 -27.47
N LEU A 175 5.36 2.22 -26.49
CA LEU A 175 6.69 2.82 -26.70
C LEU A 175 7.73 1.78 -27.17
N ALA A 176 7.66 0.55 -26.66
CA ALA A 176 8.52 -0.54 -27.10
C ALA A 176 8.29 -0.89 -28.58
N PHE A 177 7.03 -0.94 -29.03
CA PHE A 177 6.71 -1.13 -30.46
C PHE A 177 7.21 0.03 -31.34
N ARG A 178 7.45 1.21 -30.77
CA ARG A 178 8.06 2.35 -31.46
C ARG A 178 9.59 2.36 -31.44
N GLY A 179 10.22 1.35 -30.87
CA GLY A 179 11.68 1.19 -30.86
C GLY A 179 12.37 1.69 -29.58
N VAL A 180 11.63 2.08 -28.53
CA VAL A 180 12.22 2.44 -27.24
C VAL A 180 12.56 1.18 -26.46
N SER A 181 13.81 0.73 -26.53
CA SER A 181 14.26 -0.53 -25.92
C SER A 181 14.06 -0.59 -24.40
N ALA A 182 14.31 0.53 -23.69
CA ALA A 182 14.11 0.62 -22.24
C ALA A 182 12.65 0.38 -21.82
N ALA A 183 11.68 0.70 -22.68
CA ALA A 183 10.26 0.55 -22.35
C ALA A 183 9.84 -0.93 -22.21
N VAL A 184 10.57 -1.85 -22.84
CA VAL A 184 10.36 -3.29 -22.65
C VAL A 184 10.62 -3.67 -21.19
N ASN A 185 11.76 -3.24 -20.63
CA ASN A 185 12.12 -3.51 -19.24
C ASN A 185 11.05 -2.97 -18.30
N SER A 186 10.65 -1.72 -18.51
CA SER A 186 9.67 -1.04 -17.68
C SER A 186 8.29 -1.68 -17.72
N SER A 187 7.88 -2.23 -18.88
CA SER A 187 6.62 -2.98 -18.99
C SER A 187 6.63 -4.25 -18.14
N ILE A 188 7.73 -5.00 -18.14
CA ILE A 188 7.90 -6.22 -17.33
C ILE A 188 7.89 -5.87 -15.84
N VAL A 189 8.60 -4.81 -15.48
CA VAL A 189 8.66 -4.33 -14.09
C VAL A 189 7.28 -3.96 -13.57
N LEU A 190 6.54 -3.13 -14.30
CA LEU A 190 5.23 -2.63 -13.86
C LEU A 190 4.15 -3.70 -13.82
N LEU A 191 4.20 -4.70 -14.72
CA LEU A 191 3.21 -5.80 -14.75
C LEU A 191 3.52 -6.89 -13.73
N VAL A 192 4.77 -7.37 -13.70
CA VAL A 192 5.12 -8.58 -12.96
C VAL A 192 5.85 -8.25 -11.68
N THR A 193 6.95 -7.50 -11.77
CA THR A 193 7.85 -7.25 -10.64
C THR A 193 7.14 -6.52 -9.50
N VAL A 194 6.46 -5.39 -9.78
CA VAL A 194 5.78 -4.58 -8.75
C VAL A 194 4.63 -5.34 -8.08
N SER A 195 3.81 -6.05 -8.87
CA SER A 195 2.70 -6.86 -8.36
C SER A 195 3.20 -8.00 -7.46
N SER A 196 4.21 -8.74 -7.92
CA SER A 196 4.80 -9.86 -7.16
C SER A 196 5.51 -9.36 -5.90
N ALA A 197 6.24 -8.25 -6.01
CA ALA A 197 6.87 -7.56 -4.91
C ALA A 197 5.87 -7.12 -3.83
N SER A 198 4.70 -6.60 -4.23
CA SER A 198 3.67 -6.18 -3.26
C SER A 198 3.16 -7.36 -2.41
N ILE A 199 3.00 -8.54 -3.00
CA ILE A 199 2.59 -9.76 -2.30
C ILE A 199 3.68 -10.18 -1.31
N LEU A 200 4.94 -10.22 -1.75
CA LEU A 200 6.08 -10.63 -0.93
C LEU A 200 6.36 -9.65 0.21
N ALA A 201 6.29 -8.35 -0.05
CA ALA A 201 6.43 -7.31 0.98
C ALA A 201 5.33 -7.49 2.05
N THR A 202 4.08 -7.64 1.62
CA THR A 202 2.95 -7.83 2.54
C THR A 202 3.10 -9.11 3.37
N TYR A 203 3.58 -10.20 2.76
CA TYR A 203 3.93 -11.44 3.45
C TYR A 203 5.01 -11.24 4.52
N LEU A 204 6.11 -10.56 4.17
CA LEU A 204 7.24 -10.34 5.09
C LEU A 204 6.82 -9.47 6.27
N VAL A 205 6.07 -8.40 6.02
CA VAL A 205 5.54 -7.53 7.09
C VAL A 205 4.62 -8.31 8.03
N ALA A 206 3.76 -9.18 7.50
CA ALA A 206 2.90 -10.05 8.31
C ALA A 206 3.68 -11.12 9.09
N ARG A 207 4.71 -11.71 8.48
CA ARG A 207 5.53 -12.76 9.11
C ARG A 207 6.42 -12.22 10.23
N LEU A 208 7.04 -11.07 10.03
CA LEU A 208 7.78 -10.34 11.08
C LEU A 208 6.81 -9.78 12.14
N GLY A 209 5.53 -9.66 11.76
CA GLY A 209 4.44 -9.08 12.52
C GLY A 209 4.77 -7.66 12.95
N ALA A 210 5.30 -6.90 12.00
CA ALA A 210 5.51 -5.47 12.10
C ALA A 210 4.20 -4.69 11.90
N VAL A 211 3.11 -5.38 11.54
CA VAL A 211 1.78 -4.79 11.43
C VAL A 211 1.19 -4.59 12.83
N GLN A 212 0.71 -3.37 13.10
CA GLN A 212 -0.20 -3.10 14.20
C GLN A 212 -1.57 -2.77 13.61
N GLN A 213 -2.62 -3.38 14.18
CA GLN A 213 -3.98 -3.07 13.77
C GLN A 213 -4.33 -1.67 14.28
N VAL A 214 -4.76 -0.80 13.37
CA VAL A 214 -5.29 0.51 13.74
C VAL A 214 -6.73 0.32 14.15
N LYS A 215 -7.01 0.50 15.44
CA LYS A 215 -8.36 0.39 16.00
C LYS A 215 -9.18 1.65 15.74
N GLU A 216 -8.52 2.81 15.76
CA GLU A 216 -9.15 4.13 15.58
C GLU A 216 -8.30 5.01 14.67
N GLU A 217 -8.94 5.65 13.68
CA GLU A 217 -8.31 6.68 12.85
C GLU A 217 -8.01 7.91 13.72
N GLY A 218 -6.83 8.52 13.55
CA GLY A 218 -6.37 9.66 14.34
C GLY A 218 -5.49 9.30 15.53
N MET A 219 -5.55 8.06 16.05
CA MET A 219 -4.61 7.57 17.07
C MET A 219 -3.49 6.77 16.42
N MET A 220 -2.24 7.17 16.64
CA MET A 220 -1.11 6.41 16.13
C MET A 220 -0.87 5.17 17.02
N PRO A 221 -0.76 3.96 16.46
CA PRO A 221 -0.36 2.80 17.23
C PRO A 221 1.14 2.92 17.57
N GLY A 222 1.46 3.56 18.70
CA GLY A 222 2.78 3.53 19.35
C GLY A 222 3.99 4.06 18.57
N GLN A 223 5.14 4.06 19.25
CA GLN A 223 6.44 4.43 18.69
C GLN A 223 6.92 3.37 17.67
N PHE A 224 7.80 3.77 16.75
CA PHE A 224 8.42 2.84 15.80
C PHE A 224 9.16 1.73 16.55
N ASP A 225 8.62 0.51 16.51
CA ASP A 225 9.27 -0.68 17.06
C ASP A 225 10.47 -1.07 16.19
N LEU A 226 11.52 -1.64 16.80
CA LEU A 226 12.67 -2.21 16.09
C LEU A 226 12.23 -3.22 15.03
N LYS A 227 11.10 -3.91 15.25
CA LYS A 227 10.49 -4.81 14.26
C LYS A 227 9.97 -4.08 13.02
N GLN A 228 9.43 -2.87 13.18
CA GLN A 228 9.02 -2.02 12.05
C GLN A 228 10.24 -1.53 11.27
N LEU A 229 11.34 -1.22 11.97
CA LEU A 229 12.61 -0.90 11.32
C LEU A 229 13.17 -2.11 10.56
N LEU A 230 13.19 -3.30 11.16
CA LEU A 230 13.67 -4.51 10.48
C LEU A 230 12.80 -4.89 9.26
N ALA A 231 11.48 -4.63 9.32
CA ALA A 231 10.58 -4.85 8.20
C ALA A 231 10.80 -3.88 7.02
N ILE A 232 11.54 -2.79 7.20
CA ILE A 232 11.92 -1.89 6.10
C ILE A 232 13.02 -2.48 5.21
N ILE A 233 13.90 -3.32 5.77
CA ILE A 233 15.06 -3.87 5.06
C ILE A 233 14.62 -4.65 3.81
N PRO A 234 13.66 -5.59 3.88
CA PRO A 234 13.19 -6.26 2.69
C PRO A 234 12.52 -5.33 1.67
N THR A 235 11.90 -4.24 2.12
CA THR A 235 11.32 -3.25 1.22
C THR A 235 12.41 -2.56 0.40
N TYR A 236 13.54 -2.20 1.04
CA TYR A 236 14.69 -1.64 0.31
C TYR A 236 15.33 -2.65 -0.65
N ILE A 237 15.42 -3.92 -0.29
CA ILE A 237 15.91 -4.97 -1.21
C ILE A 237 15.04 -5.00 -2.47
N VAL A 238 13.72 -4.98 -2.30
CA VAL A 238 12.78 -4.95 -3.44
C VAL A 238 12.93 -3.68 -4.27
N ILE A 239 13.15 -2.51 -3.65
CA ILE A 239 13.40 -1.26 -4.36
C ILE A 239 14.68 -1.37 -5.22
N ILE A 240 15.76 -1.93 -4.67
CA ILE A 240 17.00 -2.15 -5.41
C ILE A 240 16.75 -3.09 -6.59
N LEU A 241 15.99 -4.17 -6.40
CA LEU A 241 15.62 -5.10 -7.48
C LEU A 241 14.82 -4.41 -8.59
N ILE A 242 13.90 -3.49 -8.26
CA ILE A 242 13.17 -2.68 -9.25
C ILE A 242 14.15 -1.82 -10.05
N VAL A 243 15.07 -1.11 -9.39
CA VAL A 243 16.07 -0.27 -10.08
C VAL A 243 16.97 -1.10 -10.99
N VAL A 244 17.48 -2.24 -10.50
CA VAL A 244 18.33 -3.15 -11.29
C VAL A 244 17.59 -3.72 -12.50
N SER A 245 16.29 -4.01 -12.35
CA SER A 245 15.45 -4.51 -13.45
C SER A 245 15.30 -3.52 -14.59
N GLU A 246 15.39 -2.21 -14.32
CA GLU A 246 15.25 -1.18 -15.37
C GLU A 246 16.53 -0.99 -16.18
N ILE A 247 17.70 -1.29 -15.59
CA ILE A 247 19.01 -1.13 -16.24
C ILE A 247 19.23 -2.17 -17.35
N SER A 248 18.79 -3.42 -17.14
CA SER A 248 19.04 -4.52 -18.08
C SER A 248 17.82 -5.41 -18.27
N LEU A 249 17.54 -5.77 -19.53
CA LEU A 249 16.45 -6.68 -19.89
C LEU A 249 16.64 -8.08 -19.28
N THR A 250 17.88 -8.59 -19.27
CA THR A 250 18.17 -9.91 -18.67
C THR A 250 17.91 -9.91 -17.17
N ALA A 251 18.26 -8.81 -16.49
CA ALA A 251 17.97 -8.62 -15.08
C ALA A 251 16.45 -8.51 -14.85
N SER A 252 15.74 -7.75 -15.69
CA SER A 252 14.27 -7.62 -15.61
C SER A 252 13.56 -8.98 -15.69
N ILE A 253 13.91 -9.79 -16.69
CA ILE A 253 13.31 -11.12 -16.88
C ILE A 253 13.66 -12.05 -15.71
N ALA A 254 14.92 -12.08 -15.27
CA ALA A 254 15.36 -12.94 -14.18
C ALA A 254 14.66 -12.56 -12.86
N ILE A 255 14.64 -11.27 -12.51
CA ILE A 255 14.00 -10.77 -11.28
C ILE A 255 12.49 -10.98 -11.33
N ALA A 256 11.83 -10.68 -12.45
CA ALA A 256 10.40 -10.94 -12.62
C ALA A 256 10.08 -12.43 -12.48
N GLY A 257 10.92 -13.31 -13.04
CA GLY A 257 10.79 -14.77 -12.91
C GLY A 257 10.94 -15.23 -11.45
N VAL A 258 11.98 -14.77 -10.74
CA VAL A 258 12.22 -15.14 -9.34
C VAL A 258 11.12 -14.61 -8.41
N LEU A 259 10.75 -13.33 -8.52
CA LEU A 259 9.70 -12.77 -7.67
C LEU A 259 8.32 -13.32 -8.02
N GLY A 260 8.05 -13.54 -9.30
CA GLY A 260 6.80 -14.15 -9.78
C GLY A 260 6.63 -15.58 -9.26
N THR A 261 7.68 -16.42 -9.39
CA THR A 261 7.65 -17.79 -8.86
C THR A 261 7.53 -17.81 -7.33
N LEU A 262 8.29 -16.98 -6.62
CA LEU A 262 8.23 -16.93 -5.16
C LEU A 262 6.85 -16.45 -4.67
N SER A 263 6.28 -15.41 -5.30
CA SER A 263 4.95 -14.92 -4.94
C SER A 263 3.88 -15.98 -5.19
N LEU A 264 3.95 -16.70 -6.32
CA LEU A 264 3.04 -17.80 -6.62
C LEU A 264 3.15 -18.95 -5.61
N LEU A 265 4.37 -19.36 -5.26
CA LEU A 265 4.62 -20.39 -4.25
C LEU A 265 4.04 -19.98 -2.89
N MET A 266 4.23 -18.73 -2.49
CA MET A 266 3.65 -18.20 -1.25
C MET A 266 2.12 -18.22 -1.30
N MET A 267 1.50 -17.85 -2.42
CA MET A 267 0.04 -17.86 -2.56
C MET A 267 -0.57 -19.27 -2.52
N LEU A 268 0.16 -20.29 -2.97
CA LEU A 268 -0.29 -21.68 -2.97
C LEU A 268 -0.12 -22.34 -1.59
N SER A 269 0.82 -21.88 -0.77
CA SER A 269 1.14 -22.49 0.52
C SER A 269 0.12 -22.15 1.62
N LYS A 270 -0.88 -23.01 1.80
CA LYS A 270 -1.90 -22.84 2.85
C LYS A 270 -1.33 -22.87 4.27
N SER A 271 -0.32 -23.71 4.54
CA SER A 271 0.28 -23.85 5.86
C SER A 271 0.95 -22.56 6.35
N VAL A 272 1.61 -21.86 5.43
CA VAL A 272 2.26 -20.58 5.69
C VAL A 272 1.24 -19.53 6.13
N TRP A 273 0.11 -19.42 5.43
CA TRP A 273 -0.94 -18.45 5.77
C TRP A 273 -1.64 -18.76 7.08
N ARG A 274 -1.91 -20.04 7.38
CA ARG A 274 -2.44 -20.43 8.69
C ARG A 274 -1.47 -20.08 9.82
N GLY A 275 -0.17 -20.33 9.63
CA GLY A 275 0.85 -19.95 10.61
C GLY A 275 0.97 -18.44 10.81
N ILE A 276 0.77 -17.64 9.76
CA ILE A 276 0.68 -16.18 9.88
C ILE A 276 -0.57 -15.77 10.65
N ALA A 277 -1.74 -16.31 10.29
CA ALA A 277 -3.00 -15.99 10.98
C ALA A 277 -2.90 -16.28 12.48
N TYR A 278 -2.36 -17.45 12.85
CA TYR A 278 -2.16 -17.81 14.25
C TYR A 278 -1.23 -16.82 14.98
N ARG A 279 -0.12 -16.41 14.36
CA ARG A 279 0.77 -15.39 14.92
C ARG A 279 0.10 -14.02 15.06
N LEU A 280 -0.76 -13.64 14.11
CA LEU A 280 -1.53 -12.40 14.20
C LEU A 280 -2.51 -12.47 15.37
N THR A 281 -3.23 -13.59 15.54
CA THR A 281 -4.12 -13.82 16.68
C THR A 281 -3.36 -13.76 18.01
N GLN A 282 -2.21 -14.44 18.13
CA GLN A 282 -1.39 -14.41 19.36
C GLN A 282 -0.92 -13.01 19.75
N ARG A 283 -0.81 -12.09 18.78
CA ARG A 283 -0.37 -10.71 19.00
C ARG A 283 -1.53 -9.75 19.29
N GLY A 284 -2.75 -10.25 19.46
CA GLY A 284 -3.94 -9.43 19.75
C GLY A 284 -4.45 -8.63 18.55
N PHE A 285 -4.12 -9.08 17.33
CA PHE A 285 -4.74 -8.59 16.08
C PHE A 285 -6.17 -9.12 15.90
N VAL A 286 -6.51 -10.16 16.67
CA VAL A 286 -7.81 -10.82 16.74
C VAL A 286 -8.26 -10.89 18.19
#